data_AF-A0A9W8PF47-F1
#
_entry.id   AF-A0A9W8PF47-F1
#
_cell.length_a   1.000
_cell.length_b   1.000
_cell.length_c   1.000
_cell.angle_alpha   90.00
_cell.angle_beta   90.00
_cell.angle_gamma   90.00
#
_symmetry.space_group_name_H-M   'P 1'
#
loop_
_entity.id
_entity.type
_entity.pdbx_description
1 polymer ?
#
loop_
_entity_poly.entity_id
_entity_poly.type
_entity_poly.pdbx_seq_one_letter_code
_entity_poly.pdbx_strand_id
1 'polypeptide(L)'
;MGFITSKAIISLLVVSANALPQALPTSAQAAEPASSYTANPNVGPGGSNFKDSAHFRVYGGSAQDTDKTLSMLEAAFDCFVGTLKWRSSGLSFNDQEGTGELHKTNVYTVSTLDGAAGVMHSDMQAGSAWLEVVNEYLAVPGVTVHEYGHGLHYHQQNWVDQTNTGAWWETLANWVADTYKTSDICAASRKAHGQEAQPTEIELQKLLGDAHQVIVDGTPESGNYYQAWPFLAYLTNNPDNFEGLGQDTILQMQVQYEKGSNETPLHTLARVSKNATVGDIVGRYWARMAYVDIGHATAQEVFFQQRAELGVAYVDASGEGYKPIADRSPRYMGANIIPLDLTGEKVDVKVVSEGEFVATVAVYHKDGTTSYTTLADGAASVAITAGDDVTVVVANAPAKAIMYNGFELTEEVNKGLDYTLTLNGATPKF
;
A
#
# COMPACT_ATOMS: atom_id res chain seq x y z
N MET A 1 -2.49 12.55 74.25
CA MET A 1 -3.22 13.37 73.26
C MET A 1 -2.54 13.20 71.93
N GLY A 2 -3.01 12.24 71.12
CA GLY A 2 -2.57 12.06 69.75
C GLY A 2 -3.51 12.83 68.83
N PHE A 3 -2.96 13.61 67.90
CA PHE A 3 -3.71 14.15 66.78
C PHE A 3 -3.11 13.57 65.50
N ILE A 4 -3.87 12.65 64.92
CA ILE A 4 -3.71 12.09 63.59
C ILE A 4 -4.21 13.16 62.62
N THR A 5 -3.42 13.53 61.62
CA THR A 5 -3.90 14.28 60.45
C THR A 5 -3.73 13.40 59.21
N SER A 6 -4.84 12.81 58.77
CA SER A 6 -4.98 12.15 57.47
C SER A 6 -4.84 13.18 56.36
N LYS A 7 -3.89 12.96 55.44
CA LYS A 7 -3.93 13.57 54.11
C LYS A 7 -4.67 12.61 53.17
N ALA A 8 -5.89 12.98 52.80
CA ALA A 8 -6.64 12.32 51.74
C ALA A 8 -5.96 12.60 50.39
N ILE A 9 -5.61 11.53 49.67
CA ILE A 9 -5.17 11.59 48.28
C ILE A 9 -6.43 11.67 47.43
N ILE A 10 -6.71 12.86 46.88
CA ILE A 10 -7.74 13.05 45.85
C ILE A 10 -7.15 12.48 44.55
N SER A 11 -7.63 11.31 44.17
CA SER A 11 -7.39 10.76 42.83
C SER A 11 -8.28 11.53 41.86
N LEU A 12 -7.68 12.41 41.05
CA LEU A 12 -8.36 12.96 39.86
C LEU A 12 -8.47 11.82 38.84
N LEU A 13 -9.68 11.26 38.70
CA LEU A 13 -10.04 10.53 37.48
C LEU A 13 -10.01 11.54 36.32
N VAL A 14 -8.97 11.46 35.49
CA VAL A 14 -9.00 12.04 34.15
C VAL A 14 -9.94 11.14 33.35
N VAL A 15 -11.20 11.58 33.22
CA VAL A 15 -12.09 11.04 32.20
C VAL A 15 -11.54 11.53 30.88
N SER A 16 -10.72 10.71 30.23
CA SER A 16 -10.44 10.85 28.80
C SER A 16 -11.79 10.83 28.09
N ALA A 17 -12.16 11.97 27.51
CA ALA A 17 -13.23 12.03 26.53
C ALA A 17 -12.76 11.20 25.33
N ASN A 18 -13.09 9.90 25.35
CA ASN A 18 -13.04 9.08 24.15
C ASN A 18 -13.98 9.75 23.15
N ALA A 19 -13.41 10.37 22.11
CA ALA A 19 -14.17 10.72 20.94
C ALA A 19 -14.81 9.42 20.45
N LEU A 20 -16.15 9.35 20.56
CA LEU A 20 -16.93 8.32 19.90
C LEU A 20 -16.50 8.30 18.43
N PRO A 21 -16.46 7.13 17.77
CA PRO A 21 -16.27 7.08 16.32
C PRO A 21 -17.29 8.04 15.72
N GLN A 22 -16.80 9.10 15.08
CA GLN A 22 -17.67 9.95 14.29
C GLN A 22 -18.30 9.04 13.26
N ALA A 23 -19.63 8.95 13.27
CA ALA A 23 -20.35 8.35 12.18
C ALA A 23 -19.84 9.02 10.91
N LEU A 24 -19.42 8.19 9.95
CA LEU A 24 -19.11 8.64 8.59
C LEU A 24 -20.20 9.63 8.18
N PRO A 25 -19.90 10.76 7.53
CA PRO A 25 -20.91 11.37 6.69
C PRO A 25 -21.31 10.31 5.67
N THR A 26 -22.43 9.64 5.94
CA THR A 26 -23.09 8.73 5.02
C THR A 26 -23.59 9.57 3.85
N SER A 27 -22.73 9.76 2.85
CA SER A 27 -23.16 9.73 1.45
C SER A 27 -22.68 8.41 0.84
N ALA A 28 -23.11 7.30 1.45
CA ALA A 28 -23.19 6.04 0.72
C ALA A 28 -24.28 6.22 -0.34
N GLN A 29 -23.91 6.80 -1.48
CA GLN A 29 -24.79 6.91 -2.63
C GLN A 29 -25.00 5.49 -3.14
N ALA A 30 -26.24 5.02 -3.08
CA ALA A 30 -26.63 3.77 -3.71
C ALA A 30 -26.20 3.81 -5.19
N ALA A 31 -25.79 2.68 -5.76
CA ALA A 31 -25.48 2.59 -7.18
C ALA A 31 -26.73 2.99 -7.99
N GLU A 32 -26.72 4.23 -8.49
CA GLU A 32 -27.77 4.80 -9.34
C GLU A 32 -27.74 4.12 -10.73
N PRO A 33 -28.89 3.92 -11.39
CA PRO A 33 -28.93 3.28 -12.69
C PRO A 33 -28.14 4.06 -13.75
N ALA A 34 -27.49 3.35 -14.68
CA ALA A 34 -26.63 3.86 -15.75
C ALA A 34 -27.20 5.02 -16.61
N SER A 35 -28.50 5.30 -16.53
CA SER A 35 -29.15 6.46 -17.15
C SER A 35 -28.87 7.80 -16.47
N SER A 36 -28.13 7.84 -15.35
CA SER A 36 -27.82 9.09 -14.63
C SER A 36 -26.51 9.77 -15.05
N TYR A 37 -25.59 9.07 -15.74
CA TYR A 37 -24.29 9.63 -16.13
C TYR A 37 -24.33 10.24 -17.53
N THR A 38 -24.08 11.55 -17.62
CA THR A 38 -24.07 12.30 -18.86
C THR A 38 -22.66 12.42 -19.44
N ALA A 39 -22.58 12.65 -20.74
CA ALA A 39 -21.30 12.87 -21.40
C ALA A 39 -20.65 14.17 -20.92
N ASN A 40 -19.32 14.18 -20.79
CA ASN A 40 -18.56 15.38 -20.45
C ASN A 40 -17.59 15.76 -21.58
N PRO A 41 -18.07 16.17 -22.76
CA PRO A 41 -17.22 16.39 -23.94
C PRO A 41 -16.24 17.57 -23.81
N ASN A 42 -16.38 18.39 -22.77
CA ASN A 42 -15.54 19.57 -22.54
C ASN A 42 -14.32 19.28 -21.67
N VAL A 43 -14.19 18.07 -21.12
CA VAL A 43 -13.03 17.64 -20.33
C VAL A 43 -12.09 16.81 -21.20
N GLY A 44 -10.86 17.30 -21.36
CA GLY A 44 -9.85 16.74 -22.27
C GLY A 44 -9.97 17.24 -23.73
N PRO A 45 -9.28 16.59 -24.68
CA PRO A 45 -9.17 17.07 -26.07
C PRO A 45 -10.49 17.11 -26.87
N GLY A 46 -11.53 16.42 -26.41
CA GLY A 46 -12.80 16.27 -27.13
C GLY A 46 -12.69 15.36 -28.35
N GLY A 47 -13.77 15.30 -29.13
CA GLY A 47 -13.83 14.48 -30.34
C GLY A 47 -15.23 14.01 -30.68
N SER A 48 -15.41 13.51 -31.91
CA SER A 48 -16.70 13.00 -32.40
C SER A 48 -16.72 11.49 -32.63
N ASN A 49 -15.56 10.83 -32.62
CA ASN A 49 -15.45 9.37 -32.73
C ASN A 49 -15.23 8.77 -31.34
N PHE A 50 -16.31 8.29 -30.73
CA PHE A 50 -16.30 7.71 -29.39
C PHE A 50 -17.30 6.57 -29.25
N LYS A 51 -17.10 5.77 -28.21
CA LYS A 51 -18.08 4.81 -27.70
C LYS A 51 -18.28 5.00 -26.20
N ASP A 52 -19.53 4.87 -25.76
CA ASP A 52 -19.94 5.00 -24.37
C ASP A 52 -20.22 3.64 -23.73
N SER A 53 -19.91 3.55 -22.44
CA SER A 53 -20.52 2.63 -21.48
C SER A 53 -21.36 3.41 -20.47
N ALA A 54 -21.69 2.86 -19.31
CA ALA A 54 -22.47 3.56 -18.28
C ALA A 54 -21.70 4.74 -17.69
N HIS A 55 -20.46 4.51 -17.27
CA HIS A 55 -19.61 5.45 -16.53
C HIS A 55 -18.45 6.01 -17.35
N PHE A 56 -18.18 5.47 -18.54
CA PHE A 56 -17.01 5.83 -19.35
C PHE A 56 -17.35 6.19 -20.79
N ARG A 57 -16.48 6.99 -21.38
CA ARG A 57 -16.45 7.29 -22.81
C ARG A 57 -15.03 7.12 -23.34
N VAL A 58 -14.85 6.30 -24.37
CA VAL A 58 -13.55 6.09 -25.02
C VAL A 58 -13.54 6.74 -26.40
N TYR A 59 -12.54 7.58 -26.67
CA TYR A 59 -12.32 8.26 -27.95
C TYR A 59 -11.19 7.60 -28.75
N GLY A 60 -11.36 7.52 -30.07
CA GLY A 60 -10.27 7.25 -31.02
C GLY A 60 -9.70 5.82 -31.04
N GLY A 61 -10.18 4.91 -30.20
CA GLY A 61 -9.69 3.52 -30.14
C GLY A 61 -10.24 2.64 -31.26
N SER A 62 -9.60 1.49 -31.47
CA SER A 62 -10.16 0.43 -32.33
C SER A 62 -11.47 -0.08 -31.72
N ALA A 63 -12.42 -0.56 -32.54
CA ALA A 63 -13.70 -1.05 -32.01
C ALA A 63 -13.50 -2.22 -31.02
N GLN A 64 -12.53 -3.10 -31.28
CA GLN A 64 -12.25 -4.24 -30.42
C GLN A 64 -11.64 -3.81 -29.07
N ASP A 65 -10.63 -2.95 -29.10
CA ASP A 65 -9.94 -2.53 -27.87
C ASP A 65 -10.84 -1.63 -27.04
N THR A 66 -11.58 -0.73 -27.70
CA THR A 66 -12.60 0.10 -27.04
C THR A 66 -13.62 -0.76 -26.27
N ASP A 67 -14.11 -1.85 -26.85
CA ASP A 67 -15.08 -2.72 -26.19
C ASP A 67 -14.50 -3.42 -24.97
N LYS A 68 -13.25 -3.91 -25.07
CA LYS A 68 -12.54 -4.50 -23.94
C LYS A 68 -12.30 -3.47 -22.84
N THR A 69 -11.84 -2.28 -23.19
CA THR A 69 -11.54 -1.19 -22.26
C THR A 69 -12.78 -0.73 -21.51
N LEU A 70 -13.90 -0.53 -22.19
CA LEU A 70 -15.15 -0.17 -21.54
C LEU A 70 -15.61 -1.27 -20.58
N SER A 71 -15.57 -2.55 -20.99
CA SER A 71 -15.95 -3.67 -20.11
C SER A 71 -15.05 -3.78 -18.88
N MET A 72 -13.75 -3.57 -19.05
CA MET A 72 -12.74 -3.58 -17.99
C MET A 72 -12.93 -2.41 -17.01
N LEU A 73 -13.12 -1.18 -17.51
CA LEU A 73 -13.31 0.01 -16.68
C LEU A 73 -14.63 -0.03 -15.92
N GLU A 74 -15.70 -0.53 -16.52
CA GLU A 74 -16.97 -0.75 -15.80
C GLU A 74 -16.80 -1.75 -14.65
N ALA A 75 -16.03 -2.82 -14.85
CA ALA A 75 -15.70 -3.77 -13.79
C ALA A 75 -14.87 -3.12 -12.67
N ALA A 76 -13.91 -2.25 -13.02
CA ALA A 76 -13.12 -1.52 -12.05
C ALA A 76 -13.97 -0.51 -11.27
N PHE A 77 -14.85 0.24 -11.96
CA PHE A 77 -15.80 1.16 -11.32
C PHE A 77 -16.71 0.42 -10.34
N ASP A 78 -17.33 -0.69 -10.75
CA ASP A 78 -18.19 -1.49 -9.88
C ASP A 78 -17.42 -2.04 -8.66
N CYS A 79 -16.14 -2.39 -8.82
CA CYS A 79 -15.33 -2.78 -7.67
C CYS A 79 -15.05 -1.60 -6.73
N PHE A 80 -14.42 -0.53 -7.21
CA PHE A 80 -13.93 0.54 -6.33
C PHE A 80 -15.06 1.44 -5.81
N VAL A 81 -15.96 1.87 -6.70
CA VAL A 81 -17.08 2.74 -6.34
C VAL A 81 -18.25 1.90 -5.80
N GLY A 82 -18.61 0.83 -6.52
CA GLY A 82 -19.74 -0.03 -6.15
C GLY A 82 -19.50 -0.83 -4.87
N THR A 83 -18.38 -1.56 -4.78
CA THR A 83 -18.08 -2.47 -3.66
C THR A 83 -17.31 -1.75 -2.55
N LEU A 84 -16.19 -1.11 -2.87
CA LEU A 84 -15.30 -0.46 -1.88
C LEU A 84 -15.73 0.96 -1.49
N LYS A 85 -16.81 1.48 -2.09
CA LYS A 85 -17.44 2.77 -1.72
C LYS A 85 -16.54 3.99 -1.86
N TRP A 86 -15.57 3.93 -2.77
CA TRP A 86 -14.83 5.11 -3.20
C TRP A 86 -15.79 6.13 -3.78
N ARG A 87 -15.42 7.41 -3.67
CA ARG A 87 -16.19 8.48 -4.31
C ARG A 87 -16.26 8.24 -5.82
N SER A 88 -17.45 8.39 -6.39
CA SER A 88 -17.64 8.23 -7.84
C SER A 88 -16.77 9.23 -8.62
N SER A 89 -16.02 8.71 -9.59
CA SER A 89 -15.25 9.52 -10.54
C SER A 89 -16.11 10.33 -11.51
N GLY A 90 -17.44 10.15 -11.48
CA GLY A 90 -18.36 10.99 -12.26
C GLY A 90 -18.85 12.23 -11.52
N LEU A 91 -18.62 12.35 -10.21
CA LEU A 91 -18.93 13.57 -9.49
C LEU A 91 -17.77 14.55 -9.61
N SER A 92 -18.05 15.81 -9.91
CA SER A 92 -17.05 16.86 -9.77
C SER A 92 -16.48 16.85 -8.35
N PHE A 93 -15.15 16.95 -8.19
CA PHE A 93 -14.60 17.11 -6.85
C PHE A 93 -14.93 18.47 -6.23
N ASN A 94 -15.33 19.46 -7.05
CA ASN A 94 -15.81 20.75 -6.56
C ASN A 94 -17.18 20.63 -5.87
N ASP A 95 -17.93 19.55 -6.13
CA ASP A 95 -19.20 19.24 -5.47
C ASP A 95 -18.97 18.41 -4.18
N GLN A 96 -18.67 19.09 -3.08
CA GLN A 96 -18.41 18.42 -1.80
C GLN A 96 -19.63 17.65 -1.26
N GLU A 97 -20.85 18.02 -1.64
CA GLU A 97 -22.09 17.37 -1.18
C GLU A 97 -22.39 16.09 -1.95
N GLY A 98 -21.83 15.90 -3.15
CA GLY A 98 -22.07 14.73 -3.99
C GLY A 98 -23.48 14.68 -4.58
N THR A 99 -24.09 15.84 -4.81
CA THR A 99 -25.45 15.99 -5.33
C THR A 99 -25.50 16.53 -6.76
N GLY A 100 -24.34 16.86 -7.32
CA GLY A 100 -24.16 17.38 -8.67
C GLY A 100 -24.44 16.36 -9.76
N GLU A 101 -24.40 16.85 -10.99
CA GLU A 101 -24.57 16.01 -12.18
C GLU A 101 -23.45 14.98 -12.27
N LEU A 102 -23.82 13.74 -12.59
CA LEU A 102 -22.89 12.65 -12.77
C LEU A 102 -22.41 12.64 -14.22
N HIS A 103 -21.10 12.63 -14.41
CA HIS A 103 -20.46 12.69 -15.71
C HIS A 103 -19.66 11.42 -16.00
N LYS A 104 -19.64 10.99 -17.27
CA LYS A 104 -18.76 9.90 -17.71
C LYS A 104 -17.31 10.34 -17.64
N THR A 105 -16.42 9.46 -17.18
CA THR A 105 -14.97 9.66 -17.26
C THR A 105 -14.51 9.44 -18.71
N ASN A 106 -13.79 10.40 -19.27
CA ASN A 106 -13.28 10.31 -20.64
C ASN A 106 -11.94 9.58 -20.69
N VAL A 107 -11.76 8.75 -21.71
CA VAL A 107 -10.52 8.05 -22.05
C VAL A 107 -10.18 8.34 -23.50
N TYR A 108 -9.01 8.90 -23.77
CA TYR A 108 -8.56 9.28 -25.10
C TYR A 108 -7.45 8.33 -25.55
N THR A 109 -7.67 7.66 -26.67
CA THR A 109 -6.65 6.82 -27.28
C THR A 109 -5.68 7.69 -28.07
N VAL A 110 -4.40 7.62 -27.74
CA VAL A 110 -3.34 8.41 -28.39
C VAL A 110 -2.32 7.50 -29.07
N SER A 111 -1.54 8.03 -30.01
CA SER A 111 -0.51 7.25 -30.71
C SER A 111 0.78 7.07 -29.91
N THR A 112 1.10 8.04 -29.05
CA THR A 112 2.32 8.05 -28.22
C THR A 112 2.14 8.99 -27.04
N LEU A 113 2.85 8.70 -25.96
CA LEU A 113 3.12 9.59 -24.85
C LEU A 113 4.64 9.58 -24.60
N ASP A 114 5.18 10.66 -24.03
CA ASP A 114 6.61 10.72 -23.73
C ASP A 114 6.91 9.93 -22.44
N GLY A 115 7.57 8.78 -22.57
CA GLY A 115 8.00 7.97 -21.43
C GLY A 115 6.91 7.22 -20.67
N ALA A 116 5.65 7.23 -21.12
CA ALA A 116 4.52 6.59 -20.43
C ALA A 116 3.61 5.79 -21.37
N ALA A 117 2.89 4.81 -20.81
CA ALA A 117 1.88 4.02 -21.52
C ALA A 117 0.47 4.62 -21.41
N GLY A 118 0.24 5.35 -20.32
CA GLY A 118 -0.96 6.13 -20.04
C GLY A 118 -0.62 7.34 -19.17
N VAL A 119 -1.57 8.25 -19.04
CA VAL A 119 -1.50 9.36 -18.10
C VAL A 119 -2.90 9.82 -17.72
N MET A 120 -3.13 10.06 -16.43
CA MET A 120 -4.27 10.80 -15.93
C MET A 120 -3.98 12.31 -16.00
N HIS A 121 -4.90 13.04 -16.60
CA HIS A 121 -4.93 14.49 -16.61
C HIS A 121 -6.16 15.00 -15.84
N SER A 122 -6.13 16.27 -15.46
CA SER A 122 -7.17 16.87 -14.63
C SER A 122 -7.63 18.25 -15.10
N ASP A 123 -8.93 18.49 -15.04
CA ASP A 123 -9.55 19.80 -15.25
C ASP A 123 -10.02 20.31 -13.89
N MET A 124 -9.25 21.24 -13.32
CA MET A 124 -9.56 21.80 -12.00
C MET A 124 -10.86 22.60 -11.99
N GLN A 125 -11.25 23.21 -13.10
CA GLN A 125 -12.45 24.03 -13.19
C GLN A 125 -13.70 23.13 -13.23
N ALA A 126 -13.70 22.12 -14.09
CA ALA A 126 -14.76 21.12 -14.15
C ALA A 126 -14.74 20.20 -12.91
N GLY A 127 -13.61 20.13 -12.23
CA GLY A 127 -13.39 19.27 -11.10
C GLY A 127 -13.32 17.79 -11.47
N SER A 128 -12.75 17.46 -12.63
CA SER A 128 -12.85 16.12 -13.25
C SER A 128 -11.51 15.64 -13.82
N ALA A 129 -11.26 14.34 -13.74
CA ALA A 129 -10.13 13.69 -14.41
C ALA A 129 -10.51 13.16 -15.81
N TRP A 130 -9.52 13.05 -16.70
CA TRP A 130 -9.58 12.25 -17.92
C TRP A 130 -8.29 11.47 -18.13
N LEU A 131 -8.36 10.41 -18.93
CA LEU A 131 -7.22 9.54 -19.19
C LEU A 131 -6.76 9.70 -20.64
N GLU A 132 -5.46 9.69 -20.87
CA GLU A 132 -4.87 9.42 -22.20
C GLU A 132 -4.12 8.10 -22.13
N VAL A 133 -4.35 7.21 -23.09
CA VAL A 133 -3.69 5.89 -23.13
C VAL A 133 -3.20 5.62 -24.54
N VAL A 134 -1.95 5.17 -24.65
CA VAL A 134 -1.38 4.77 -25.95
C VAL A 134 -2.14 3.56 -26.48
N ASN A 135 -2.47 3.58 -27.76
CA ASN A 135 -3.38 2.61 -28.41
C ASN A 135 -3.08 1.14 -28.08
N GLU A 136 -1.81 0.74 -28.04
CA GLU A 136 -1.41 -0.65 -27.75
C GLU A 136 -1.75 -1.08 -26.31
N TYR A 137 -1.84 -0.14 -25.37
CA TYR A 137 -2.10 -0.41 -23.95
C TYR A 137 -3.54 -0.12 -23.51
N LEU A 138 -4.40 0.34 -24.43
CA LEU A 138 -5.77 0.77 -24.12
C LEU A 138 -6.60 -0.32 -23.41
N ALA A 139 -6.40 -1.58 -23.78
CA ALA A 139 -7.08 -2.73 -23.19
C ALA A 139 -6.20 -3.53 -22.21
N VAL A 140 -5.11 -2.94 -21.70
CA VAL A 140 -4.22 -3.54 -20.71
C VAL A 140 -4.58 -3.02 -19.32
N PRO A 141 -5.09 -3.88 -18.40
CA PRO A 141 -5.53 -3.41 -17.09
C PRO A 141 -4.44 -2.76 -16.25
N GLY A 142 -3.20 -3.29 -16.30
CA GLY A 142 -2.06 -2.72 -15.59
C GLY A 142 -1.75 -1.26 -15.96
N VAL A 143 -2.19 -0.81 -17.14
CA VAL A 143 -2.06 0.59 -17.59
C VAL A 143 -3.36 1.35 -17.38
N THR A 144 -4.45 0.91 -18.01
CA THR A 144 -5.67 1.75 -18.05
C THR A 144 -6.40 1.79 -16.71
N VAL A 145 -6.38 0.70 -15.92
CA VAL A 145 -6.96 0.72 -14.57
C VAL A 145 -6.03 1.43 -13.58
N HIS A 146 -4.72 1.42 -13.82
CA HIS A 146 -3.78 2.26 -13.08
C HIS A 146 -4.11 3.75 -13.27
N GLU A 147 -4.25 4.22 -14.52
CA GLU A 147 -4.65 5.61 -14.79
C GLU A 147 -6.03 5.94 -14.21
N TYR A 148 -6.96 4.98 -14.23
CA TYR A 148 -8.23 5.15 -13.55
C TYR A 148 -8.08 5.26 -12.02
N GLY A 149 -7.10 4.58 -11.43
CA GLY A 149 -6.72 4.72 -10.01
C GLY A 149 -6.29 6.14 -9.66
N HIS A 150 -5.49 6.78 -10.52
CA HIS A 150 -5.19 8.22 -10.40
C HIS A 150 -6.45 9.07 -10.48
N GLY A 151 -7.41 8.73 -11.36
CA GLY A 151 -8.71 9.38 -11.44
C GLY A 151 -9.52 9.24 -10.14
N LEU A 152 -9.67 8.02 -9.61
CA LEU A 152 -10.34 7.76 -8.33
C LEU A 152 -9.73 8.57 -7.19
N HIS A 153 -8.39 8.57 -7.11
CA HIS A 153 -7.63 9.37 -6.16
C HIS A 153 -7.91 10.88 -6.30
N TYR A 154 -7.86 11.39 -7.52
CA TYR A 154 -8.10 12.80 -7.82
C TYR A 154 -9.48 13.26 -7.33
N HIS A 155 -10.51 12.44 -7.55
CA HIS A 155 -11.87 12.74 -7.13
C HIS A 155 -12.05 12.65 -5.60
N GLN A 156 -11.25 11.85 -4.90
CA GLN A 156 -11.25 11.77 -3.44
C GLN A 156 -10.62 13.01 -2.76
N GLN A 157 -9.76 13.76 -3.47
CA GLN A 157 -9.14 15.05 -3.13
C GLN A 157 -8.25 15.14 -1.90
N ASN A 158 -8.45 14.34 -0.86
CA ASN A 158 -7.81 14.63 0.44
C ASN A 158 -6.28 14.51 0.43
N TRP A 159 -5.72 13.71 -0.47
CA TRP A 159 -4.27 13.59 -0.68
C TRP A 159 -3.76 14.45 -1.86
N VAL A 160 -4.64 15.15 -2.58
CA VAL A 160 -4.28 16.00 -3.72
C VAL A 160 -3.72 17.34 -3.20
N ASP A 161 -2.78 17.93 -3.92
CA ASP A 161 -2.11 19.20 -3.55
C ASP A 161 -1.39 19.13 -2.19
N GLN A 162 -0.81 17.97 -1.88
CA GLN A 162 0.01 17.74 -0.69
C GLN A 162 1.36 17.17 -1.13
N THR A 163 2.45 17.91 -0.92
CA THR A 163 3.80 17.50 -1.32
C THR A 163 4.18 16.13 -0.76
N ASN A 164 3.84 15.84 0.51
CA ASN A 164 4.24 14.62 1.20
C ASN A 164 3.41 13.38 0.84
N THR A 165 2.33 13.54 0.07
CA THR A 165 1.56 12.41 -0.49
C THR A 165 1.97 12.11 -1.92
N GLY A 166 2.63 13.03 -2.63
CA GLY A 166 2.87 12.92 -4.08
C GLY A 166 3.53 11.61 -4.52
N ALA A 167 4.56 11.15 -3.81
CA ALA A 167 5.23 9.89 -4.14
C ALA A 167 4.31 8.66 -3.97
N TRP A 168 3.26 8.76 -3.16
CA TRP A 168 2.31 7.68 -2.92
C TRP A 168 1.26 7.53 -4.02
N TRP A 169 1.17 8.48 -4.96
CA TRP A 169 0.12 8.46 -5.98
C TRP A 169 0.32 7.28 -6.94
N GLU A 170 1.56 7.03 -7.36
CA GLU A 170 1.88 5.83 -8.18
C GLU A 170 1.72 4.54 -7.40
N THR A 171 2.11 4.53 -6.11
CA THR A 171 1.88 3.39 -5.21
C THR A 171 0.39 3.04 -5.15
N LEU A 172 -0.46 4.06 -5.05
CA LEU A 172 -1.91 3.91 -4.99
C LEU A 172 -2.49 3.41 -6.31
N ALA A 173 -2.09 4.00 -7.44
CA ALA A 173 -2.57 3.61 -8.77
C ALA A 173 -2.18 2.15 -9.11
N ASN A 174 -0.96 1.73 -8.76
CA ASN A 174 -0.55 0.33 -8.88
C ASN A 174 -1.35 -0.59 -7.94
N TRP A 175 -1.65 -0.16 -6.72
CA TRP A 175 -2.53 -0.93 -5.84
C TRP A 175 -3.95 -1.08 -6.42
N VAL A 176 -4.51 -0.03 -7.02
CA VAL A 176 -5.82 -0.09 -7.69
C VAL A 176 -5.78 -1.10 -8.84
N ALA A 177 -4.79 -1.02 -9.71
CA ALA A 177 -4.64 -1.93 -10.85
C ALA A 177 -4.45 -3.39 -10.42
N ASP A 178 -3.54 -3.64 -9.46
CA ASP A 178 -3.29 -5.00 -9.00
C ASP A 178 -4.50 -5.58 -8.25
N THR A 179 -5.10 -4.82 -7.32
CA THR A 179 -6.33 -5.24 -6.61
C THR A 179 -7.45 -5.57 -7.59
N TYR A 180 -7.64 -4.77 -8.63
CA TYR A 180 -8.58 -5.06 -9.70
C TYR A 180 -8.27 -6.38 -10.41
N LYS A 181 -7.00 -6.65 -10.73
CA LYS A 181 -6.60 -7.84 -11.48
C LYS A 181 -6.68 -9.12 -10.65
N THR A 182 -6.29 -9.06 -9.39
CA THR A 182 -5.90 -10.24 -8.61
C THR A 182 -6.86 -10.55 -7.46
N SER A 183 -7.42 -9.53 -6.81
CA SER A 183 -8.12 -9.69 -5.53
C SER A 183 -9.51 -10.28 -5.69
N ASP A 184 -9.93 -11.07 -4.70
CA ASP A 184 -11.31 -11.57 -4.56
C ASP A 184 -12.32 -10.44 -4.31
N ILE A 185 -11.86 -9.30 -3.79
CA ILE A 185 -12.68 -8.09 -3.59
C ILE A 185 -13.36 -7.69 -4.91
N CYS A 186 -12.61 -7.71 -6.02
CA CYS A 186 -13.13 -7.34 -7.34
C CYS A 186 -13.64 -8.53 -8.16
N ALA A 187 -13.65 -9.76 -7.63
CA ALA A 187 -14.01 -10.95 -8.42
C ALA A 187 -15.45 -10.94 -8.92
N ALA A 188 -16.39 -10.48 -8.08
CA ALA A 188 -17.80 -10.35 -8.46
C ALA A 188 -17.99 -9.33 -9.59
N SER A 189 -17.36 -8.16 -9.48
CA SER A 189 -17.38 -7.10 -10.49
C SER A 189 -16.73 -7.55 -11.78
N ARG A 190 -15.55 -8.19 -11.73
CA ARG A 190 -14.91 -8.79 -12.92
C ARG A 190 -15.87 -9.75 -13.63
N LYS A 191 -16.45 -10.70 -12.89
CA LYS A 191 -17.39 -11.68 -13.43
C LYS A 191 -18.64 -11.05 -14.06
N ALA A 192 -19.22 -10.04 -13.41
CA ALA A 192 -20.41 -9.34 -13.90
C ALA A 192 -20.17 -8.65 -15.26
N HIS A 193 -18.93 -8.27 -15.53
CA HIS A 193 -18.50 -7.58 -16.74
C HIS A 193 -17.63 -8.47 -17.66
N GLY A 194 -17.72 -9.80 -17.51
CA GLY A 194 -17.04 -10.76 -18.39
C GLY A 194 -15.51 -10.65 -18.37
N GLN A 195 -14.92 -10.17 -17.28
CA GLN A 195 -13.49 -10.08 -17.06
C GLN A 195 -13.01 -11.27 -16.21
N GLU A 196 -11.78 -11.70 -16.45
CA GLU A 196 -11.12 -12.75 -15.67
C GLU A 196 -10.05 -12.14 -14.75
N ALA A 197 -9.68 -12.88 -13.70
CA ALA A 197 -8.52 -12.53 -12.91
C ALA A 197 -7.25 -12.62 -13.79
N GLN A 198 -6.27 -11.76 -13.51
CA GLN A 198 -5.00 -11.74 -14.23
C GLN A 198 -3.83 -11.88 -13.24
N PRO A 199 -2.65 -12.32 -13.70
CA PRO A 199 -1.46 -12.35 -12.85
C PRO A 199 -1.11 -10.97 -12.28
N THR A 200 -0.55 -10.97 -11.08
CA THR A 200 0.04 -9.77 -10.46
C THR A 200 1.22 -9.24 -11.29
N GLU A 201 1.45 -7.93 -11.23
CA GLU A 201 2.63 -7.27 -11.81
C GLU A 201 3.71 -7.00 -10.74
N ILE A 202 3.73 -7.78 -9.66
CA ILE A 202 4.71 -7.60 -8.60
C ILE A 202 6.15 -7.79 -9.09
N GLU A 203 6.99 -6.79 -8.82
CA GLU A 203 8.42 -6.79 -9.17
C GLU A 203 9.27 -7.18 -7.96
N LEU A 204 9.28 -8.48 -7.62
CA LEU A 204 9.91 -8.98 -6.39
C LEU A 204 11.40 -8.67 -6.30
N GLN A 205 12.13 -8.71 -7.42
CA GLN A 205 13.56 -8.40 -7.42
C GLN A 205 13.83 -6.98 -6.93
N LYS A 206 13.01 -6.00 -7.37
CA LYS A 206 13.13 -4.62 -6.93
C LYS A 206 12.59 -4.45 -5.53
N LEU A 207 11.39 -4.94 -5.25
CA LEU A 207 10.75 -4.80 -3.94
C LEU A 207 11.56 -5.43 -2.80
N LEU A 208 12.00 -6.67 -2.96
CA LEU A 208 12.78 -7.38 -1.94
C LEU A 208 14.27 -7.07 -2.02
N GLY A 209 14.80 -6.58 -3.14
CA GLY A 209 16.18 -6.08 -3.23
C GLY A 209 16.36 -4.70 -2.59
N ASP A 210 15.35 -3.85 -2.72
CA ASP A 210 15.32 -2.49 -2.21
C ASP A 210 14.53 -2.38 -0.89
N ALA A 211 14.25 -3.50 -0.20
CA ALA A 211 13.48 -3.50 1.05
C ALA A 211 14.10 -2.61 2.14
N HIS A 212 15.42 -2.38 2.08
CA HIS A 212 16.15 -1.48 2.97
C HIS A 212 15.90 0.01 2.73
N GLN A 213 15.34 0.41 1.57
CA GLN A 213 15.04 1.81 1.26
C GLN A 213 13.88 2.35 2.13
N VAL A 214 13.61 3.65 2.01
CA VAL A 214 12.40 4.24 2.60
C VAL A 214 11.17 3.54 2.02
N ILE A 215 10.14 3.29 2.85
CA ILE A 215 8.95 2.50 2.46
C ILE A 215 8.30 2.99 1.16
N VAL A 216 8.31 4.31 0.92
CA VAL A 216 7.97 4.94 -0.36
C VAL A 216 9.06 5.97 -0.67
N ASP A 217 9.91 5.62 -1.63
CA ASP A 217 11.01 6.44 -2.13
C ASP A 217 10.69 6.84 -3.57
N GLY A 218 10.51 8.15 -3.79
CA GLY A 218 10.23 8.76 -5.08
C GLY A 218 11.48 9.24 -5.82
N THR A 219 12.68 8.97 -5.31
CA THR A 219 13.93 9.43 -5.93
C THR A 219 14.00 8.96 -7.39
N PRO A 220 14.20 9.87 -8.36
CA PRO A 220 14.27 9.50 -9.78
C PRO A 220 15.28 8.37 -10.03
N GLU A 221 14.90 7.42 -10.87
CA GLU A 221 15.72 6.27 -11.33
C GLU A 221 16.07 5.22 -10.26
N SER A 222 16.05 5.53 -8.96
CA SER A 222 16.46 4.61 -7.89
C SER A 222 15.35 4.26 -6.89
N GLY A 223 14.31 5.09 -6.79
CA GLY A 223 13.21 4.92 -5.85
C GLY A 223 12.36 3.68 -6.12
N ASN A 224 11.41 3.42 -5.22
CA ASN A 224 10.55 2.23 -5.22
C ASN A 224 9.05 2.56 -5.23
N TYR A 225 8.67 3.83 -5.42
CA TYR A 225 7.29 4.29 -5.27
C TYR A 225 6.27 3.57 -6.17
N TYR A 226 6.65 3.11 -7.36
CA TYR A 226 5.81 2.21 -8.17
C TYR A 226 5.70 0.81 -7.54
N GLN A 227 6.74 0.26 -6.93
CA GLN A 227 6.79 -1.11 -6.40
C GLN A 227 6.31 -1.22 -4.95
N ALA A 228 6.08 -0.12 -4.25
CA ALA A 228 5.69 -0.11 -2.84
C ALA A 228 4.22 -0.51 -2.58
N TRP A 229 3.42 -0.72 -3.63
CA TRP A 229 1.99 -1.04 -3.53
C TRP A 229 1.64 -2.28 -2.69
N PRO A 230 2.51 -3.31 -2.52
CA PRO A 230 2.20 -4.46 -1.67
C PRO A 230 2.00 -4.08 -0.21
N PHE A 231 2.54 -2.94 0.25
CA PHE A 231 2.20 -2.41 1.56
C PHE A 231 0.72 -2.03 1.64
N LEU A 232 0.16 -1.36 0.63
CA LEU A 232 -1.27 -1.02 0.58
C LEU A 232 -2.14 -2.29 0.46
N ALA A 233 -1.68 -3.30 -0.28
CA ALA A 233 -2.35 -4.60 -0.36
C ALA A 233 -2.37 -5.31 1.00
N TYR A 234 -1.25 -5.30 1.73
CA TYR A 234 -1.17 -5.83 3.09
C TYR A 234 -2.13 -5.13 4.06
N LEU A 235 -2.21 -3.79 4.02
CA LEU A 235 -3.16 -3.02 4.82
C LEU A 235 -4.61 -3.40 4.49
N THR A 236 -4.91 -3.60 3.20
CA THR A 236 -6.24 -3.95 2.69
C THR A 236 -6.65 -5.36 3.10
N ASN A 237 -5.74 -6.33 2.96
CA ASN A 237 -6.00 -7.73 3.27
C ASN A 237 -5.97 -8.01 4.77
N ASN A 238 -5.20 -7.22 5.53
CA ASN A 238 -5.07 -7.27 6.98
C ASN A 238 -4.91 -8.71 7.54
N PRO A 239 -3.92 -9.50 7.07
CA PRO A 239 -3.77 -10.90 7.49
C PRO A 239 -3.48 -11.06 8.99
N ASP A 240 -3.05 -9.99 9.65
CA ASP A 240 -2.74 -9.94 11.09
C ASP A 240 -3.92 -9.44 11.95
N ASN A 241 -5.06 -9.10 11.34
CA ASN A 241 -6.25 -8.60 12.03
C ASN A 241 -5.99 -7.37 12.91
N PHE A 242 -5.12 -6.47 12.46
CA PHE A 242 -4.94 -5.18 13.13
C PHE A 242 -6.26 -4.41 13.17
N GLU A 243 -6.67 -4.00 14.36
CA GLU A 243 -7.95 -3.33 14.54
C GLU A 243 -7.97 -1.98 13.81
N GLY A 244 -8.99 -1.80 12.97
CA GLY A 244 -9.16 -0.61 12.14
C GLY A 244 -8.67 -0.79 10.70
N LEU A 245 -7.94 -1.87 10.39
CA LEU A 245 -7.52 -2.20 9.03
C LEU A 245 -8.44 -3.27 8.41
N GLY A 246 -8.37 -3.43 7.08
CA GLY A 246 -9.26 -4.24 6.26
C GLY A 246 -9.54 -3.62 4.89
N GLN A 247 -10.59 -4.11 4.21
CA GLN A 247 -10.86 -3.80 2.80
C GLN A 247 -11.03 -2.31 2.50
N ASP A 248 -11.52 -1.52 3.46
CA ASP A 248 -11.72 -0.07 3.31
C ASP A 248 -10.55 0.78 3.81
N THR A 249 -9.45 0.18 4.27
CA THR A 249 -8.32 0.91 4.89
C THR A 249 -7.82 2.06 4.04
N ILE A 250 -7.60 1.83 2.74
CA ILE A 250 -7.04 2.85 1.84
C ILE A 250 -8.02 4.01 1.64
N LEU A 251 -9.32 3.72 1.62
CA LEU A 251 -10.36 4.76 1.61
C LEU A 251 -10.37 5.53 2.93
N GLN A 252 -10.34 4.84 4.07
CA GLN A 252 -10.30 5.47 5.40
C GLN A 252 -9.06 6.35 5.58
N MET A 253 -7.91 5.93 5.08
CA MET A 253 -6.67 6.71 5.10
C MET A 253 -6.75 8.00 4.27
N GLN A 254 -7.60 8.03 3.24
CA GLN A 254 -7.87 9.26 2.50
C GLN A 254 -8.93 10.10 3.20
N VAL A 255 -10.06 9.51 3.62
CA VAL A 255 -11.17 10.22 4.26
C VAL A 255 -10.77 10.87 5.59
N GLN A 256 -9.91 10.21 6.38
CA GLN A 256 -9.43 10.70 7.67
C GLN A 256 -8.12 11.51 7.58
N TYR A 257 -7.62 11.76 6.38
CA TYR A 257 -6.46 12.64 6.17
C TYR A 257 -6.83 14.07 6.56
N GLU A 258 -5.94 14.74 7.29
CA GLU A 258 -6.17 16.12 7.71
C GLU A 258 -5.88 17.06 6.52
N LYS A 259 -6.93 17.59 5.89
CA LYS A 259 -6.81 18.49 4.72
C LYS A 259 -5.85 19.64 5.00
N GLY A 260 -4.86 19.83 4.13
CA GLY A 260 -3.87 20.91 4.25
C GLY A 260 -2.77 20.68 5.31
N SER A 261 -2.74 19.53 5.98
CA SER A 261 -1.69 19.20 6.96
C SER A 261 -0.33 18.93 6.31
N ASN A 262 -0.30 18.55 5.03
CA ASN A 262 0.86 18.02 4.33
C ASN A 262 1.55 16.88 5.10
N GLU A 263 0.80 16.08 5.84
CA GLU A 263 1.32 14.86 6.47
C GLU A 263 1.56 13.75 5.43
N THR A 264 2.29 12.71 5.81
CA THR A 264 2.40 11.51 4.96
C THR A 264 1.19 10.59 5.22
N PRO A 265 0.83 9.71 4.27
CA PRO A 265 -0.19 8.67 4.48
C PRO A 265 -0.01 7.83 5.75
N LEU A 266 1.23 7.68 6.24
CA LEU A 266 1.54 6.99 7.50
C LEU A 266 0.93 7.67 8.73
N HIS A 267 0.74 8.99 8.72
CA HIS A 267 0.09 9.70 9.83
C HIS A 267 -1.40 9.39 9.89
N THR A 268 -2.07 9.31 8.74
CA THR A 268 -3.47 8.84 8.72
C THR A 268 -3.57 7.37 9.07
N LEU A 269 -2.62 6.52 8.65
CA LEU A 269 -2.57 5.13 9.10
C LEU A 269 -2.55 5.04 10.63
N ALA A 270 -1.75 5.88 11.31
CA ALA A 270 -1.72 5.94 12.77
C ALA A 270 -3.08 6.31 13.41
N ARG A 271 -3.95 7.04 12.70
CA ARG A 271 -5.30 7.38 13.16
C ARG A 271 -6.31 6.27 12.86
N VAL A 272 -6.17 5.59 11.72
CA VAL A 272 -7.05 4.48 11.31
C VAL A 272 -6.79 3.25 12.17
N SER A 273 -5.53 2.95 12.50
CA SER A 273 -5.16 1.85 13.39
C SER A 273 -5.48 2.17 14.84
N LYS A 274 -6.24 1.31 15.53
CA LYS A 274 -6.70 1.59 16.91
C LYS A 274 -5.77 1.08 18.01
N ASN A 275 -5.06 -0.01 17.77
CA ASN A 275 -4.31 -0.75 18.80
C ASN A 275 -2.92 -1.20 18.33
N ALA A 276 -2.38 -0.57 17.29
CA ALA A 276 -1.03 -0.80 16.80
C ALA A 276 -0.43 0.53 16.36
N THR A 277 0.88 0.68 16.55
CA THR A 277 1.60 1.81 15.98
C THR A 277 1.88 1.57 14.50
N VAL A 278 2.22 2.63 13.76
CA VAL A 278 2.67 2.48 12.37
C VAL A 278 3.91 1.59 12.29
N GLY A 279 4.82 1.73 13.27
CA GLY A 279 5.99 0.88 13.39
C GLY A 279 5.65 -0.61 13.53
N ASP A 280 4.65 -0.96 14.35
CA ASP A 280 4.18 -2.34 14.50
C ASP A 280 3.64 -2.91 13.17
N ILE A 281 2.84 -2.10 12.47
CA ILE A 281 2.20 -2.48 11.21
C ILE A 281 3.26 -2.69 10.11
N VAL A 282 4.20 -1.75 9.96
CA VAL A 282 5.30 -1.82 8.98
C VAL A 282 6.26 -2.97 9.33
N GLY A 283 6.61 -3.14 10.60
CA GLY A 283 7.45 -4.24 11.04
C GLY A 283 6.82 -5.61 10.74
N ARG A 284 5.51 -5.76 10.96
CA ARG A 284 4.78 -6.97 10.61
C ARG A 284 4.62 -7.15 9.10
N TYR A 285 4.40 -6.08 8.34
CA TYR A 285 4.40 -6.11 6.87
C TYR A 285 5.71 -6.71 6.35
N TRP A 286 6.86 -6.18 6.78
CA TRP A 286 8.14 -6.73 6.34
C TRP A 286 8.38 -8.16 6.81
N ALA A 287 7.90 -8.54 8.00
CA ALA A 287 7.94 -9.92 8.46
C ALA A 287 7.15 -10.86 7.52
N ARG A 288 5.97 -10.44 7.04
CA ARG A 288 5.18 -11.18 6.04
C ARG A 288 5.84 -11.19 4.67
N MET A 289 6.54 -10.12 4.28
CA MET A 289 7.28 -10.06 3.03
C MET A 289 8.45 -11.06 2.96
N ALA A 290 8.91 -11.63 4.09
CA ALA A 290 9.87 -12.75 4.08
C ALA A 290 9.39 -13.95 3.25
N TYR A 291 8.07 -14.17 3.18
CA TYR A 291 7.44 -15.22 2.37
C TYR A 291 6.28 -14.69 1.51
N VAL A 292 6.20 -13.37 1.34
CA VAL A 292 5.19 -12.62 0.57
C VAL A 292 3.75 -13.06 0.90
N ASP A 293 3.49 -13.43 2.15
CA ASP A 293 2.19 -13.96 2.60
C ASP A 293 1.28 -12.87 3.18
N ILE A 294 1.19 -11.75 2.46
CA ILE A 294 0.45 -10.55 2.80
C ILE A 294 -1.07 -10.65 2.49
N GLY A 295 -1.62 -11.86 2.50
CA GLY A 295 -2.99 -12.13 2.04
C GLY A 295 -3.18 -12.00 0.52
N HIS A 296 -2.09 -12.09 -0.25
CA HIS A 296 -2.09 -11.90 -1.70
C HIS A 296 -1.59 -13.17 -2.42
N ALA A 297 -2.49 -14.11 -2.69
CA ALA A 297 -2.13 -15.47 -3.10
C ALA A 297 -1.24 -15.53 -4.36
N THR A 298 -1.53 -14.73 -5.38
CA THR A 298 -0.74 -14.70 -6.63
C THR A 298 0.65 -14.10 -6.43
N ALA A 299 0.84 -13.18 -5.48
CA ALA A 299 2.15 -12.61 -5.19
C ALA A 299 3.01 -13.61 -4.42
N GLN A 300 2.40 -14.35 -3.50
CA GLN A 300 3.05 -15.46 -2.81
C GLN A 300 3.46 -16.58 -3.79
N GLU A 301 2.60 -16.90 -4.76
CA GLU A 301 2.93 -17.87 -5.81
C GLU A 301 4.15 -17.42 -6.63
N VAL A 302 4.16 -16.17 -7.10
CA VAL A 302 5.30 -15.59 -7.83
C VAL A 302 6.58 -15.61 -6.98
N PHE A 303 6.47 -15.37 -5.67
CA PHE A 303 7.62 -15.48 -4.76
C PHE A 303 8.20 -16.89 -4.74
N PHE A 304 7.39 -17.93 -4.54
CA PHE A 304 7.91 -19.30 -4.52
C PHE A 304 8.47 -19.76 -5.87
N GLN A 305 7.99 -19.19 -6.99
CA GLN A 305 8.56 -19.42 -8.32
C GLN A 305 9.95 -18.76 -8.47
N GLN A 306 10.15 -17.57 -7.90
CA GLN A 306 11.36 -16.76 -8.10
C GLN A 306 12.37 -16.82 -6.95
N ARG A 307 12.01 -17.34 -5.77
CA ARG A 307 12.82 -17.20 -4.53
C ARG A 307 14.27 -17.68 -4.61
N ALA A 308 14.58 -18.59 -5.52
CA ALA A 308 15.95 -19.06 -5.74
C ALA A 308 16.86 -17.98 -6.38
N GLU A 309 16.26 -16.98 -7.04
CA GLU A 309 16.93 -15.91 -7.78
C GLU A 309 16.92 -14.58 -7.03
N LEU A 310 16.11 -14.46 -5.96
CA LEU A 310 15.94 -13.23 -5.16
C LEU A 310 17.05 -12.99 -4.13
N GLY A 311 18.13 -13.77 -4.13
CA GLY A 311 19.19 -13.72 -3.11
C GLY A 311 19.80 -12.32 -2.94
N VAL A 312 19.59 -11.72 -1.76
CA VAL A 312 20.11 -10.39 -1.40
C VAL A 312 20.79 -10.49 -0.04
N ALA A 313 22.09 -10.18 -0.01
CA ALA A 313 22.83 -10.05 1.23
C ALA A 313 22.51 -8.69 1.88
N TYR A 314 22.15 -8.71 3.16
CA TYR A 314 21.80 -7.53 3.94
C TYR A 314 22.79 -7.20 5.06
N VAL A 315 23.51 -8.21 5.54
CA VAL A 315 24.43 -8.10 6.67
C VAL A 315 25.77 -8.71 6.31
N ASP A 316 26.83 -8.27 6.98
CA ASP A 316 28.17 -8.86 6.93
C ASP A 316 28.59 -9.32 8.32
N ALA A 317 29.47 -10.32 8.37
CA ALA A 317 30.09 -10.76 9.61
C ALA A 317 30.90 -9.62 10.25
N SER A 318 30.71 -9.40 11.55
CA SER A 318 31.36 -8.33 12.32
C SER A 318 31.57 -8.76 13.76
N GLY A 319 32.82 -9.01 14.14
CA GLY A 319 33.16 -9.55 15.47
C GLY A 319 32.51 -10.91 15.72
N GLU A 320 31.74 -11.01 16.80
CA GLU A 320 30.98 -12.22 17.17
C GLU A 320 29.55 -12.26 16.58
N GLY A 321 29.18 -11.30 15.74
CA GLY A 321 27.84 -11.21 15.16
C GLY A 321 27.86 -10.70 13.73
N TYR A 322 26.79 -10.01 13.35
CA TYR A 322 26.57 -9.46 12.03
C TYR A 322 26.11 -8.01 12.13
N LYS A 323 26.50 -7.20 11.15
CA LYS A 323 26.06 -5.81 11.01
C LYS A 323 25.47 -5.59 9.61
N PRO A 324 24.55 -4.63 9.44
CA PRO A 324 24.10 -4.23 8.11
C PRO A 324 25.28 -3.88 7.20
N ILE A 325 25.18 -4.29 5.94
CA ILE A 325 26.02 -3.73 4.87
C ILE A 325 25.67 -2.24 4.77
N ALA A 326 26.67 -1.36 4.74
CA ALA A 326 26.46 0.08 4.91
C ALA A 326 25.37 0.67 3.99
N ASP A 327 25.39 0.30 2.70
CA ASP A 327 24.41 0.78 1.71
C ASP A 327 23.09 0.00 1.73
N ARG A 328 22.96 -1.01 2.58
CA ARG A 328 21.75 -1.82 2.80
C ARG A 328 21.19 -1.67 4.22
N SER A 329 21.73 -0.77 5.04
CA SER A 329 21.16 -0.45 6.35
C SER A 329 19.70 0.00 6.20
N PRO A 330 18.74 -0.57 6.97
CA PRO A 330 17.33 -0.21 6.84
C PRO A 330 17.11 1.29 7.09
N ARG A 331 16.63 2.01 6.08
CA ARG A 331 16.20 3.41 6.18
C ARG A 331 14.78 3.49 6.74
N TYR A 332 14.23 4.69 6.85
CA TYR A 332 12.93 4.91 7.49
C TYR A 332 11.82 4.00 6.94
N MET A 333 11.25 3.17 7.81
CA MET A 333 10.22 2.17 7.50
C MET A 333 10.66 1.08 6.51
N GLY A 334 11.95 0.97 6.21
CA GLY A 334 12.57 -0.14 5.47
C GLY A 334 13.03 -1.28 6.38
N ALA A 335 13.50 -2.38 5.78
CA ALA A 335 13.93 -3.57 6.48
C ALA A 335 15.12 -4.30 5.85
N ASN A 336 15.76 -5.14 6.65
CA ASN A 336 16.62 -6.22 6.19
C ASN A 336 15.87 -7.53 6.40
N ILE A 337 15.78 -8.34 5.34
CA ILE A 337 15.12 -9.65 5.33
C ILE A 337 16.23 -10.68 5.18
N ILE A 338 16.54 -11.42 6.24
CA ILE A 338 17.76 -12.21 6.36
C ILE A 338 17.41 -13.69 6.47
N PRO A 339 17.35 -14.44 5.35
CA PRO A 339 17.16 -15.90 5.39
C PRO A 339 18.31 -16.56 6.15
N LEU A 340 18.04 -17.68 6.82
CA LEU A 340 19.00 -18.36 7.68
C LEU A 340 19.29 -19.81 7.23
N ASP A 341 20.56 -20.20 7.24
CA ASP A 341 20.99 -21.59 7.23
C ASP A 341 20.99 -22.14 8.66
N LEU A 342 20.18 -23.17 8.89
CA LEU A 342 19.98 -23.78 10.20
C LEU A 342 21.10 -24.75 10.52
N THR A 343 21.61 -24.70 11.76
CA THR A 343 22.62 -25.63 12.27
C THR A 343 22.13 -26.46 13.45
N GLY A 344 20.90 -26.22 13.92
CA GLY A 344 20.26 -26.96 15.00
C GLY A 344 18.73 -26.84 14.98
N GLU A 345 18.09 -27.39 16.01
CA GLU A 345 16.62 -27.45 16.17
C GLU A 345 16.05 -26.20 16.87
N LYS A 346 16.89 -25.19 17.09
CA LYS A 346 16.54 -23.98 17.82
C LYS A 346 17.40 -22.83 17.32
N VAL A 347 16.78 -21.67 17.13
CA VAL A 347 17.47 -20.43 16.79
C VAL A 347 17.25 -19.41 17.90
N ASP A 348 18.35 -18.92 18.46
CA ASP A 348 18.35 -17.79 19.39
C ASP A 348 18.82 -16.55 18.63
N VAL A 349 17.99 -15.50 18.64
CA VAL A 349 18.24 -14.25 17.92
C VAL A 349 18.32 -13.11 18.91
N LYS A 350 19.32 -12.25 18.76
CA LYS A 350 19.42 -10.97 19.47
C LYS A 350 19.78 -9.85 18.51
N VAL A 351 19.05 -8.75 18.58
CA VAL A 351 19.30 -7.50 17.85
C VAL A 351 19.51 -6.39 18.86
N VAL A 352 20.62 -5.66 18.72
CA VAL A 352 20.94 -4.50 19.56
C VAL A 352 21.12 -3.29 18.65
N SER A 353 20.42 -2.20 18.94
CA SER A 353 20.56 -0.91 18.27
C SER A 353 20.35 0.22 19.27
N GLU A 354 20.89 1.41 18.96
CA GLU A 354 20.52 2.66 19.63
C GLU A 354 19.24 3.27 19.07
N GLY A 355 18.86 2.91 17.84
CA GLY A 355 17.63 3.35 17.19
C GLY A 355 16.42 2.48 17.55
N GLU A 356 15.21 3.01 17.35
CA GLU A 356 13.98 2.23 17.44
C GLU A 356 13.89 1.25 16.25
N PHE A 357 13.46 0.02 16.51
CA PHE A 357 13.30 -1.00 15.49
C PHE A 357 12.21 -1.99 15.88
N VAL A 358 11.69 -2.72 14.88
CA VAL A 358 10.90 -3.92 15.07
C VAL A 358 11.65 -5.08 14.45
N ALA A 359 11.90 -6.13 15.21
CA ALA A 359 12.53 -7.34 14.71
C ALA A 359 11.62 -8.55 14.93
N THR A 360 11.60 -9.45 13.95
CA THR A 360 10.77 -10.65 13.96
C THR A 360 11.52 -11.84 13.36
N VAL A 361 11.38 -13.01 13.98
CA VAL A 361 11.70 -14.29 13.33
C VAL A 361 10.45 -14.77 12.60
N ALA A 362 10.53 -14.88 11.28
CA ALA A 362 9.51 -15.46 10.43
C ALA A 362 9.90 -16.90 10.07
N VAL A 363 8.98 -17.84 10.29
CA VAL A 363 9.18 -19.27 9.98
C VAL A 363 8.13 -19.69 8.98
N TYR A 364 8.57 -20.13 7.79
CA TYR A 364 7.72 -20.83 6.85
C TYR A 364 7.87 -22.33 7.10
N HIS A 365 6.82 -22.91 7.65
CA HIS A 365 6.82 -24.30 8.04
C HIS A 365 6.69 -25.21 6.83
N LYS A 366 7.23 -26.43 6.97
CA LYS A 366 7.15 -27.46 5.94
C LYS A 366 5.71 -27.79 5.49
N ASP A 367 4.71 -27.55 6.35
CA ASP A 367 3.29 -27.76 6.03
C ASP A 367 2.65 -26.62 5.22
N GLY A 368 3.42 -25.57 4.91
CA GLY A 368 2.99 -24.41 4.14
C GLY A 368 2.41 -23.26 4.97
N THR A 369 2.39 -23.38 6.30
CA THR A 369 1.96 -22.29 7.18
C THR A 369 3.13 -21.37 7.56
N THR A 370 2.83 -20.13 7.95
CA THR A 370 3.84 -19.19 8.46
C THR A 370 3.57 -18.84 9.92
N SER A 371 4.61 -18.76 10.73
CA SER A 371 4.54 -18.20 12.08
C SER A 371 5.54 -17.05 12.26
N TYR A 372 5.25 -16.18 13.21
CA TYR A 372 6.07 -15.01 13.48
C TYR A 372 6.27 -14.79 14.97
N THR A 373 7.53 -14.65 15.36
CA THR A 373 7.92 -14.35 16.73
C THR A 373 8.60 -12.99 16.77
N THR A 374 7.92 -11.98 17.31
CA THR A 374 8.51 -10.66 17.54
C THR A 374 9.54 -10.73 18.66
N LEU A 375 10.66 -10.05 18.49
CA LEU A 375 11.76 -10.01 19.45
C LEU A 375 11.43 -9.05 20.60
N ALA A 376 11.04 -9.59 21.75
CA ALA A 376 10.85 -8.80 22.97
C ALA A 376 12.22 -8.31 23.48
N ASP A 377 12.34 -7.00 23.72
CA ASP A 377 13.61 -6.36 24.11
C ASP A 377 14.79 -6.71 23.17
N GLY A 378 14.48 -6.88 21.89
CA GLY A 378 15.48 -7.25 20.88
C GLY A 378 15.97 -8.69 20.97
N ALA A 379 15.26 -9.61 21.65
CA ALA A 379 15.63 -11.02 21.69
C ALA A 379 14.44 -11.97 21.49
N ALA A 380 14.69 -13.12 20.85
CA ALA A 380 13.73 -14.21 20.71
C ALA A 380 14.44 -15.56 20.65
N SER A 381 13.67 -16.60 20.96
CA SER A 381 14.11 -17.98 20.96
C SER A 381 13.03 -18.82 20.29
N VAL A 382 13.33 -19.44 19.16
CA VAL A 382 12.35 -20.15 18.33
C VAL A 382 12.80 -21.58 18.11
N ALA A 383 11.92 -22.54 18.43
CA ALA A 383 12.13 -23.95 18.12
C ALA A 383 11.83 -24.20 16.65
N ILE A 384 12.69 -24.96 15.97
CA ILE A 384 12.64 -25.17 14.53
C ILE A 384 12.48 -26.65 14.23
N THR A 385 11.60 -26.97 13.27
CA THR A 385 11.42 -28.33 12.76
C THR A 385 12.25 -28.53 11.50
N ALA A 386 12.76 -29.74 11.31
CA ALA A 386 13.50 -30.08 10.09
C ALA A 386 12.64 -29.84 8.82
N GLY A 387 13.14 -28.97 7.93
CA GLY A 387 12.47 -28.58 6.69
C GLY A 387 11.73 -27.23 6.77
N ASP A 388 11.76 -26.55 7.91
CA ASP A 388 11.32 -25.16 8.01
C ASP A 388 12.32 -24.21 7.34
N ASP A 389 11.81 -23.19 6.65
CA ASP A 389 12.59 -22.03 6.21
C ASP A 389 12.48 -20.94 7.30
N VAL A 390 13.61 -20.37 7.73
CA VAL A 390 13.67 -19.36 8.80
C VAL A 390 14.32 -18.09 8.30
N THR A 391 13.70 -16.96 8.61
CA THR A 391 14.15 -15.63 8.21
C THR A 391 14.08 -14.69 9.41
N VAL A 392 15.13 -13.89 9.63
CA VAL A 392 15.10 -12.78 10.58
C VAL A 392 14.83 -11.51 9.81
N VAL A 393 13.83 -10.75 10.23
CA VAL A 393 13.51 -9.44 9.66
C VAL A 393 13.81 -8.37 10.71
N VAL A 394 14.58 -7.35 10.33
CA VAL A 394 14.87 -6.18 11.15
C VAL A 394 14.42 -4.93 10.41
N ALA A 395 13.39 -4.25 10.90
CA ALA A 395 12.83 -3.05 10.30
C ALA A 395 13.16 -1.80 11.12
N ASN A 396 13.61 -0.74 10.46
CA ASN A 396 13.74 0.61 11.04
C ASN A 396 12.35 1.25 11.08
N ALA A 397 11.55 0.79 12.04
CA ALA A 397 10.12 1.07 12.11
C ALA A 397 9.81 1.76 13.45
N PRO A 398 10.18 3.05 13.61
CA PRO A 398 9.85 3.80 14.83
C PRO A 398 8.33 3.89 15.01
N ALA A 399 7.88 3.95 16.26
CA ALA A 399 6.45 3.95 16.56
C ALA A 399 5.73 5.18 16.00
N LYS A 400 6.41 6.33 15.98
CA LYS A 400 5.90 7.59 15.44
C LYS A 400 6.23 7.76 13.97
N ALA A 401 5.25 8.21 13.21
CA ALA A 401 5.45 8.64 11.84
C ALA A 401 6.32 9.91 11.79
N ILE A 402 7.15 10.01 10.75
CA ILE A 402 7.97 11.17 10.41
C ILE A 402 7.36 11.80 9.16
N MET A 403 7.24 13.13 9.15
CA MET A 403 6.84 13.86 7.95
C MET A 403 8.01 13.91 6.97
N TYR A 404 7.80 13.48 5.73
CA TYR A 404 8.81 13.53 4.68
C TYR A 404 8.18 13.69 3.30
N ASN A 405 8.92 14.31 2.39
CA ASN A 405 8.61 14.33 0.97
C ASN A 405 9.31 13.14 0.31
N GLY A 406 8.55 12.21 -0.28
CA GLY A 406 9.11 11.03 -0.93
C GLY A 406 10.02 11.35 -2.13
N PHE A 407 9.85 12.52 -2.77
CA PHE A 407 10.71 12.99 -3.86
C PHE A 407 11.95 13.75 -3.38
N GLU A 408 12.01 14.14 -2.11
CA GLU A 408 13.10 14.93 -1.51
C GLU A 408 13.40 14.42 -0.09
N LEU A 409 13.99 13.21 -0.01
CA LEU A 409 14.26 12.54 1.24
C LEU A 409 15.31 13.30 2.09
N THR A 410 14.95 13.61 3.33
CA THR A 410 15.85 14.27 4.31
C THR A 410 16.91 13.31 4.84
N GLU A 411 17.95 13.85 5.49
CA GLU A 411 18.97 13.04 6.17
C GLU A 411 18.35 12.13 7.24
N GLU A 412 17.32 12.60 7.95
CA GLU A 412 16.64 11.83 9.00
C GLU A 412 16.01 10.54 8.46
N VAL A 413 15.26 10.61 7.37
CA VAL A 413 14.61 9.42 6.78
C VAL A 413 15.58 8.55 5.98
N ASN A 414 16.65 9.14 5.43
CA ASN A 414 17.70 8.41 4.74
C ASN A 414 18.71 7.74 5.66
N LYS A 415 18.72 8.08 6.96
CA LYS A 415 19.65 7.48 7.92
C LYS A 415 19.32 6.00 8.09
N GLY A 416 20.27 5.15 7.69
CA GLY A 416 20.21 3.71 7.93
C GLY A 416 20.33 3.37 9.42
N LEU A 417 19.55 2.39 9.86
CA LEU A 417 19.63 1.81 11.20
C LEU A 417 20.93 1.00 11.33
N ASP A 418 21.83 1.43 12.21
CA ASP A 418 22.96 0.59 12.66
C ASP A 418 22.45 -0.36 13.76
N TYR A 419 22.72 -1.64 13.60
CA TYR A 419 22.42 -2.65 14.61
C TYR A 419 23.46 -3.76 14.60
N THR A 420 23.51 -4.51 15.68
CA THR A 420 24.26 -5.77 15.77
C THR A 420 23.28 -6.93 15.92
N LEU A 421 23.38 -7.90 15.03
CA LEU A 421 22.64 -9.15 15.05
C LEU A 421 23.55 -10.27 15.58
N THR A 422 23.09 -11.00 16.59
CA THR A 422 23.73 -12.23 17.08
C THR A 422 22.78 -13.39 16.87
N LEU A 423 23.31 -14.50 16.33
CA LEU A 423 22.57 -15.71 16.03
C LEU A 423 23.28 -16.91 16.70
N ASN A 424 22.51 -17.75 17.39
CA ASN A 424 22.95 -19.08 17.78
C ASN A 424 22.02 -20.13 17.14
N GLY A 425 22.59 -21.24 16.67
CA GLY A 425 21.83 -22.30 15.99
C GLY A 425 21.52 -22.04 14.52
N ALA A 426 22.01 -20.93 13.96
CA ALA A 426 21.90 -20.58 12.54
C ALA A 426 22.95 -19.55 12.10
N THR A 427 23.13 -19.40 10.79
CA THR A 427 23.91 -18.34 10.15
C THR A 427 23.09 -17.67 9.04
N PRO A 428 23.33 -16.40 8.68
CA PRO A 428 22.69 -15.80 7.51
C PRO A 428 23.03 -16.57 6.23
N LYS A 429 22.07 -16.68 5.32
CA LYS A 429 22.32 -17.06 3.92
C LYS A 429 22.81 -15.83 3.16
N PHE A 430 23.84 -15.99 2.35
CA PHE A 430 24.42 -14.94 1.51
C PHE A 430 24.14 -15.18 0.04
#